data_AF-R4WD11-F1
#
_entry.id   AF-R4WD11-F1
#
_cell.length_a   1.000
_cell.length_b   1.000
_cell.length_c   1.000
_cell.angle_alpha   90.00
_cell.angle_beta   90.00
_cell.angle_gamma   90.00
#
_symmetry.space_group_name_H-M   'P 1'
#
loop_
_entity.id
_entity.type
_entity.pdbx_description
1 polymer ?
#
loop_
_entity_poly.entity_id
_entity_poly.type
_entity_poly.pdbx_seq_one_letter_code
_entity_poly.pdbx_strand_id
1 'polypeptide(L)' 'MLKTFLLISLIAYVVGSSVVPEDTSVIGQWKVFCSEKLYCSDGFHCCDASHCCPNHQSCCWPKSDTRCCDRSI' A
#
# COMPACT_ATOMS: atom_id res chain seq x y z
N MET A 1 29.13 22.60 32.55
CA MET A 1 28.53 21.29 32.91
C MET A 1 27.07 21.20 32.45
N LEU A 2 26.14 22.00 32.99
CA LEU A 2 24.71 21.95 32.61
C LEU A 2 24.40 22.20 31.12
N LYS A 3 25.11 23.14 30.49
CA LYS A 3 24.93 23.49 29.06
C LYS A 3 25.27 22.32 28.13
N THR A 4 26.22 21.47 28.54
CA THR A 4 26.64 20.28 27.78
C THR A 4 25.57 19.18 27.85
N PHE A 5 24.92 18.99 29.00
CA PHE A 5 23.79 18.05 29.16
C PHE A 5 22.56 18.45 28.32
N LEU A 6 22.27 19.75 28.23
CA LEU A 6 21.18 20.25 27.39
C LEU A 6 21.42 19.99 25.90
N LEU A 7 22.66 20.19 25.43
CA LEU A 7 23.03 19.92 24.05
C LEU A 7 22.92 18.42 23.70
N ILE A 8 23.38 17.54 24.59
CA ILE A 8 23.29 16.08 24.38
C ILE A 8 21.82 15.64 24.31
N SER A 9 20.97 16.17 25.18
CA SER A 9 19.53 15.85 25.20
C SER A 9 18.80 16.34 23.95
N LEU A 10 19.14 17.54 23.45
CA LEU A 10 18.61 18.10 22.20
C LEU A 10 18.99 17.26 20.99
N ILE A 11 20.26 16.81 20.91
CA ILE A 11 20.72 15.96 19.81
C ILE A 11 20.01 14.60 19.84
N ALA A 12 19.88 13.98 21.02
CA ALA A 12 19.16 12.72 21.18
C ALA A 12 17.68 12.83 20.77
N TYR A 13 17.02 13.93 21.09
CA TYR A 13 15.63 14.20 20.70
C TYR A 13 15.44 14.33 19.18
N VAL A 14 16.36 15.02 18.49
CA VAL A 14 16.31 15.19 17.03
C VAL A 14 16.53 13.85 16.32
N VAL A 15 17.45 13.02 16.79
CA VAL A 15 17.69 11.68 16.21
C VAL A 15 16.51 10.74 16.50
N GLY A 16 15.94 10.77 17.70
CA GLY A 16 14.76 9.99 18.07
C GLY A 16 13.47 10.37 17.32
N SER A 17 13.43 11.55 16.69
CA SER A 17 12.31 11.98 15.84
C SER A 17 12.51 11.65 14.36
N SER A 18 13.70 11.17 13.97
CA SER A 18 14.02 10.76 12.59
C SER A 18 13.79 9.28 12.31
N VAL A 19 13.35 8.51 13.32
CA VAL A 19 12.71 7.22 13.08
C VAL A 19 11.32 7.52 12.54
N VAL A 20 11.25 7.80 11.23
CA VAL A 20 10.08 7.41 10.45
C VAL A 20 9.93 5.92 10.73
N PRO A 21 8.82 5.45 11.32
CA PRO A 21 8.58 4.02 11.35
C PRO A 21 8.54 3.56 9.90
N GLU A 22 9.65 2.98 9.44
CA GLU A 22 9.68 2.04 8.34
C GLU A 22 8.65 0.98 8.72
N ASP A 23 7.55 0.99 7.98
CA ASP A 23 6.53 -0.04 7.97
C ASP A 23 5.95 -0.38 9.35
N THR A 24 5.18 0.56 9.92
CA THR A 24 3.92 0.14 10.55
C THR A 24 3.05 -0.49 9.46
N SER A 25 3.35 -1.76 9.18
CA SER A 25 2.42 -2.73 8.63
C SER A 25 1.18 -2.65 9.52
N VAL A 26 0.20 -1.88 9.05
CA VAL A 26 -1.12 -1.84 9.63
C VAL A 26 -1.61 -3.28 9.62
N ILE A 27 -1.61 -3.88 10.80
CA ILE A 27 -2.24 -5.17 11.09
C ILE A 27 -3.68 -5.05 10.61
N GLY A 28 -3.99 -5.64 9.45
CA GLY A 28 -5.37 -5.91 9.05
C GLY A 28 -5.76 -5.71 7.59
N GLN A 29 -4.99 -5.04 6.73
CA GLN A 29 -5.40 -4.85 5.33
C GLN A 29 -4.23 -4.99 4.37
N TRP A 30 -4.02 -6.20 3.84
CA TRP A 30 -3.10 -6.45 2.74
C TRP A 30 -3.64 -5.75 1.49
N LYS A 31 -3.29 -4.47 1.31
CA LYS A 31 -3.60 -3.76 0.07
C LYS A 31 -2.84 -4.45 -1.05
N VAL A 32 -3.57 -5.14 -1.94
CA VAL A 32 -2.99 -5.73 -3.14
C VAL A 32 -2.74 -4.57 -4.10
N PHE A 33 -1.47 -4.21 -4.30
CA PHE A 33 -1.07 -3.17 -5.24
C PHE A 33 -1.09 -3.72 -6.65
N CYS A 34 -1.87 -3.06 -7.51
CA CYS A 34 -2.07 -3.38 -8.92
C CYS A 34 -1.05 -2.58 -9.76
N SER A 35 -0.63 -1.40 -9.27
CA SER A 35 0.52 -0.61 -9.74
C SER A 35 1.03 0.31 -8.62
N GLU A 36 2.05 1.14 -8.88
CA GLU A 36 2.54 2.16 -7.95
C GLU A 36 1.45 3.16 -7.51
N LYS A 37 0.39 3.32 -8.32
CA LYS A 37 -0.69 4.31 -8.11
C LYS A 37 -2.06 3.68 -7.88
N LEU A 38 -2.19 2.37 -8.01
CA LEU A 38 -3.46 1.67 -7.88
C LEU A 38 -3.35 0.52 -6.91
N TYR A 39 -4.24 0.50 -5.93
CA TYR A 39 -4.49 -0.65 -5.07
C TYR A 39 -5.95 -1.07 -5.22
N CYS A 40 -6.15 -2.37 -5.19
CA CYS A 40 -7.45 -3.00 -5.32
C CYS A 40 -7.99 -3.21 -3.88
N SER A 41 -9.25 -2.84 -3.62
CA SER A 41 -9.86 -2.99 -2.29
C SER A 41 -10.15 -4.46 -1.96
N ASP A 42 -10.43 -4.77 -0.69
CA ASP A 42 -10.82 -6.12 -0.27
C ASP A 42 -12.01 -6.63 -1.11
N GLY A 43 -11.92 -7.90 -1.55
CA GLY A 43 -12.92 -8.51 -2.44
C GLY A 43 -12.67 -8.28 -3.94
N PHE A 44 -11.62 -7.55 -4.30
CA PHE A 44 -11.17 -7.31 -5.68
C PHE A 44 -9.74 -7.83 -5.91
N HIS A 45 -9.42 -8.13 -7.16
CA HIS A 45 -8.09 -8.50 -7.64
C HIS A 45 -7.69 -7.65 -8.84
N CYS A 46 -6.39 -7.60 -9.12
CA CYS A 46 -5.82 -6.87 -10.23
C CYS A 46 -6.02 -7.63 -11.55
N CYS A 47 -6.59 -6.98 -12.56
CA CYS A 47 -6.55 -7.48 -13.93
C CYS A 47 -5.52 -6.77 -14.80
N ASP A 48 -5.23 -5.51 -14.47
CA ASP A 48 -4.18 -4.69 -15.08
C ASP A 48 -3.72 -3.61 -14.09
N ALA A 49 -2.68 -2.86 -14.44
CA ALA A 49 -2.16 -1.72 -13.68
C ALA A 49 -3.20 -0.61 -13.38
N SER A 50 -4.33 -0.63 -14.11
CA SER A 50 -5.41 0.35 -14.03
C SER A 50 -6.79 -0.25 -13.68
N HIS A 51 -6.94 -1.57 -13.59
CA HIS A 51 -8.26 -2.23 -13.50
C HIS A 51 -8.33 -3.27 -12.36
N CYS A 52 -9.35 -3.10 -11.51
CA CYS A 52 -9.70 -4.02 -10.42
C CYS A 52 -10.96 -4.80 -10.78
N CYS A 53 -10.97 -6.12 -10.61
CA CYS A 53 -12.17 -6.95 -10.80
C CYS A 53 -12.58 -7.66 -9.50
N PRO A 54 -13.89 -7.90 -9.28
CA PRO A 54 -14.34 -8.66 -8.13
C PRO A 54 -13.77 -10.09 -8.14
N ASN A 55 -13.45 -10.66 -6.99
CA ASN A 55 -12.85 -12.01 -6.87
C ASN A 55 -13.71 -13.15 -7.44
N HIS A 56 -15.02 -12.92 -7.63
CA HIS A 56 -15.95 -13.86 -8.25
C HIS A 56 -16.04 -13.73 -9.78
N GLN A 57 -15.31 -12.78 -10.38
CA GLN A 57 -15.24 -12.54 -11.83
C GLN A 57 -13.84 -12.87 -12.36
N SER A 58 -13.74 -13.04 -13.67
CA SER A 58 -12.47 -13.25 -14.38
C SER A 58 -12.08 -12.01 -15.18
N CYS A 59 -10.78 -11.79 -15.33
CA CYS A 59 -10.26 -10.78 -16.25
C CYS A 59 -10.50 -11.21 -17.70
N CYS A 60 -11.00 -10.29 -18.51
CA CYS A 60 -11.27 -10.45 -19.92
C CYS A 60 -10.62 -9.33 -20.73
N TRP A 61 -10.15 -9.65 -21.94
CA TRP A 61 -9.51 -8.68 -22.84
C TRP A 61 -10.13 -8.64 -24.24
N PRO A 62 -11.41 -8.28 -24.40
CA PRO A 62 -12.00 -8.11 -25.73
C PRO A 62 -11.34 -6.92 -26.45
N LYS A 63 -10.64 -7.19 -27.56
CA LYS A 63 -10.08 -6.17 -28.46
C LYS A 63 -9.32 -5.04 -27.74
N SER A 64 -8.47 -5.41 -26.78
CA SER A 64 -7.56 -4.52 -26.05
C SER A 64 -8.16 -3.72 -24.88
N ASP A 65 -9.38 -4.03 -24.44
CA ASP A 65 -10.00 -3.40 -23.26
C ASP A 65 -10.08 -4.40 -22.10
N THR A 66 -9.64 -4.01 -20.90
CA THR A 66 -9.66 -4.87 -19.72
C THR A 66 -11.04 -4.81 -19.07
N ARG A 67 -11.72 -5.95 -18.95
CA ARG A 67 -13.07 -6.04 -18.40
C ARG A 67 -13.18 -7.17 -17.38
N CYS A 68 -14.17 -7.05 -16.49
CA CYS A 68 -14.55 -8.12 -15.60
C CYS A 68 -15.69 -8.92 -16.26
N CYS A 69 -15.46 -10.22 -16.45
CA CYS A 69 -16.47 -11.15 -16.94
C CYS A 69 -16.97 -12.02 -15.81
N ASP A 70 -18.27 -12.34 -15.83
CA ASP A 70 -18.81 -13.36 -14.95
C ASP A 70 -18.09 -14.68 -15.15
N ARG A 71 -17.74 -15.31 -14.03
CA ARG A 71 -17.10 -16.63 -13.99
C ARG A 71 -18.12 -17.77 -14.18
N SER A 72 -19.37 -17.42 -14.49
CA SER A 72 -20.49 -18.32 -14.72
C SER A 72 -20.25 -19.12 -16.01
N ILE A 73 -19.80 -20.36 -15.82
CA ILE A 73 -19.97 -21.45 -16.79
C ILE A 73 -21.46 -21.80 -16.87
#